data_AF-A0A6S7KQJ3-F1
#
_entry.id   AF-A0A6S7KQJ3-F1
#
_cell.length_a   1.000
_cell.length_b   1.000
_cell.length_c   1.000
_cell.angle_alpha   90.00
_cell.angle_beta   90.00
_cell.angle_gamma   90.00
#
_symmetry.space_group_name_H-M   'P 1'
#
loop_
_entity.id
_entity.type
_entity.pdbx_description
1 polymer ?
#
loop_
_entity_poly.entity_id
_entity_poly.type
_entity_poly.pdbx_seq_one_letter_code
_entity_poly.pdbx_strand_id
1 'polypeptide(L)'
;MSQWHCYLKIAYYLALIGYHISDIVFDWIEFGSEVCDQGKFAGVPTNSTAVKRILGLSCGVGSLCSLAMVVVYLYYIDFHWKCSQNSGYCLINNARLTRDGLLNCSDDNQTRAPVCNRHFVLVELVISNFELYLKDDIQSVLLIYMYGVSQKDPSSVIQLDWRGILFAVCSIVANLKLCVCFTTKLFGLGSGEKMPECESTKHCCCLFGMIGSIIFEILSILYLALALSDLLTS
;
A
#
# COMPACT_ATOMS: atom_id res chain seq x y z
N MET A 1 -8.33 24.12 -3.00
CA MET A 1 -7.97 23.14 -1.95
C MET A 1 -7.44 23.93 -0.77
N SER A 2 -7.95 23.73 0.45
CA SER A 2 -7.44 24.51 1.59
C SER A 2 -6.04 24.02 2.00
N GLN A 3 -5.23 24.91 2.59
CA GLN A 3 -3.86 24.60 3.01
C GLN A 3 -3.80 23.38 3.95
N TRP A 4 -4.79 23.23 4.84
CA TRP A 4 -4.95 22.07 5.72
C TRP A 4 -5.09 20.74 4.97
N HIS A 5 -5.79 20.72 3.83
CA HIS A 5 -5.91 19.51 3.03
C HIS A 5 -4.57 19.11 2.39
N CYS A 6 -3.70 20.08 2.06
CA CYS A 6 -2.37 19.79 1.53
C CYS A 6 -1.49 19.12 2.59
N TYR A 7 -1.46 19.65 3.82
CA TYR A 7 -0.68 19.06 4.91
C TYR A 7 -1.18 17.67 5.31
N LEU A 8 -2.50 17.45 5.36
CA LEU A 8 -3.06 16.13 5.62
C LEU A 8 -2.64 15.11 4.53
N LYS A 9 -2.64 15.51 3.26
CA LYS A 9 -2.16 14.66 2.16
C LYS A 9 -0.66 14.37 2.27
N ILE A 10 0.17 15.37 2.61
CA ILE A 10 1.60 15.17 2.84
C ILE A 10 1.83 14.17 3.98
N ALA A 11 1.14 14.34 5.11
CA ALA A 11 1.25 13.43 6.25
C ALA A 11 0.82 12.00 5.88
N TYR A 12 -0.26 11.86 5.09
CA TYR A 12 -0.70 10.58 4.55
C TYR A 12 0.38 9.91 3.68
N TYR A 13 1.00 10.63 2.75
CA TYR A 13 2.07 10.08 1.91
C TYR A 13 3.33 9.73 2.71
N LEU A 14 3.68 10.49 3.76
CA LEU A 14 4.77 10.14 4.67
C LEU A 14 4.48 8.84 5.43
N ALA A 15 3.24 8.65 5.89
CA ALA A 15 2.82 7.40 6.53
C ALA A 15 2.91 6.21 5.56
N LEU A 16 2.52 6.40 4.30
CA LEU A 16 2.66 5.37 3.27
C LEU A 16 4.13 5.03 2.95
N ILE A 17 5.02 6.03 2.92
CA ILE A 17 6.47 5.78 2.79
C ILE A 17 6.97 4.96 3.99
N GLY A 18 6.58 5.33 5.21
CA GLY A 18 6.93 4.59 6.42
C GLY A 18 6.42 3.15 6.39
N TYR A 19 5.21 2.92 5.87
CA TYR A 19 4.67 1.59 5.61
C TYR A 19 5.59 0.80 4.69
N HIS A 20 5.93 1.31 3.49
CA HIS A 20 6.76 0.59 2.53
C HIS A 20 8.16 0.26 3.06
N ILE A 21 8.77 1.16 3.85
CA ILE A 21 10.06 0.88 4.48
C ILE A 21 9.93 -0.24 5.51
N SER A 22 8.90 -0.17 6.37
CA SER A 22 8.66 -1.19 7.40
C SER A 22 8.38 -2.56 6.76
N ASP A 23 7.58 -2.56 5.70
CA ASP A 23 7.17 -3.72 4.93
C ASP A 23 8.37 -4.44 4.28
N ILE A 24 9.31 -3.69 3.67
CA ILE A 24 10.60 -4.25 3.21
C ILE A 24 11.36 -4.90 4.36
N VAL A 25 11.47 -4.21 5.50
CA VAL A 25 12.25 -4.71 6.64
C VAL A 25 11.64 -6.02 7.17
N PHE A 26 10.32 -6.07 7.34
CA PHE A 26 9.64 -7.28 7.83
C PHE A 26 9.75 -8.46 6.85
N ASP A 27 9.60 -8.22 5.54
CA ASP A 27 9.78 -9.26 4.52
C ASP A 27 11.16 -9.93 4.61
N TRP A 28 12.21 -9.11 4.68
CA TRP A 28 13.58 -9.63 4.70
C TRP A 28 13.95 -10.26 6.05
N ILE A 29 13.37 -9.78 7.15
CA ILE A 29 13.52 -10.44 8.45
C ILE A 29 12.87 -11.83 8.41
N GLU A 30 11.63 -11.95 7.92
CA GLU A 30 10.95 -13.24 7.80
C GLU A 30 11.72 -14.19 6.87
N PHE A 31 12.15 -13.71 5.70
CA PHE A 31 12.89 -14.53 4.77
C PHE A 31 14.25 -14.98 5.32
N GLY A 32 15.04 -14.07 5.90
CA GLY A 32 16.37 -14.38 6.44
C GLY A 32 16.30 -15.18 7.74
N SER A 33 15.67 -14.61 8.77
CA SER A 33 15.69 -15.14 10.12
C SER A 33 14.84 -16.40 10.29
N GLU A 34 13.69 -16.49 9.62
CA GLU A 34 12.80 -17.64 9.77
C GLU A 34 13.08 -18.68 8.68
N VAL A 35 12.99 -18.28 7.41
CA VAL A 35 13.01 -19.24 6.31
C VAL A 35 14.41 -19.76 6.00
N CYS A 36 15.42 -18.91 5.98
CA CYS A 36 16.80 -19.30 5.73
C CYS A 36 17.45 -19.96 6.95
N ASP A 37 17.40 -19.30 8.11
CA ASP A 37 18.15 -19.75 9.30
C ASP A 37 17.45 -20.87 10.08
N GLN A 38 16.15 -20.71 10.36
CA GLN A 38 15.40 -21.67 11.17
C GLN A 38 14.67 -22.73 10.34
N GLY A 39 14.58 -22.52 9.02
CA GLY A 39 13.77 -23.38 8.15
C GLY A 39 12.30 -23.35 8.54
N LYS A 40 11.78 -22.19 8.96
CA LYS A 40 10.37 -21.98 9.32
C LYS A 40 9.79 -20.85 8.50
N PHE A 41 8.49 -20.90 8.22
CA PHE A 41 7.75 -19.78 7.64
C PHE A 41 6.51 -19.53 8.49
N ALA A 42 6.34 -18.30 8.98
CA ALA A 42 5.27 -17.94 9.90
C ALA A 42 5.17 -18.90 11.11
N GLY A 43 6.32 -19.36 11.62
CA GLY A 43 6.43 -20.32 12.72
C GLY A 43 6.30 -21.80 12.33
N VAL A 44 5.87 -22.12 11.09
CA VAL A 44 5.69 -23.51 10.63
C VAL A 44 6.96 -24.05 9.97
N PRO A 45 7.51 -25.20 10.40
CA PRO A 45 8.68 -25.81 9.76
C PRO A 45 8.47 -26.06 8.26
N THR A 46 9.42 -25.63 7.44
CA THR A 46 9.44 -25.82 5.99
C THR A 46 10.82 -26.23 5.47
N ASN A 47 10.89 -27.46 4.96
CA ASN A 47 12.06 -27.98 4.24
C ASN A 47 11.93 -27.80 2.72
N SER A 48 10.86 -27.13 2.26
CA SER A 48 10.56 -26.99 0.84
C SER A 48 11.42 -25.90 0.20
N THR A 49 12.34 -26.32 -0.67
CA THR A 49 13.14 -25.38 -1.49
C THR A 49 12.25 -24.51 -2.39
N ALA A 50 11.09 -25.03 -2.81
CA ALA A 50 10.13 -24.27 -3.60
C ALA A 50 9.54 -23.10 -2.79
N VAL A 51 9.13 -23.34 -1.54
CA VAL A 51 8.63 -22.29 -0.64
C VAL A 51 9.68 -21.20 -0.44
N LYS A 52 10.93 -21.58 -0.16
CA LYS A 52 12.02 -20.61 0.01
C LYS A 52 12.23 -19.75 -1.24
N ARG A 53 12.26 -20.37 -2.43
CA ARG A 53 12.46 -19.65 -3.69
C ARG A 53 11.30 -18.71 -4.03
N ILE A 54 10.07 -19.18 -3.86
CA ILE A 54 8.86 -18.38 -4.16
C ILE A 54 8.80 -17.19 -3.20
N LEU A 55 9.00 -17.42 -1.89
CA LEU A 55 9.01 -16.34 -0.91
C LEU A 55 10.13 -15.34 -1.17
N GLY A 56 11.37 -15.80 -1.42
CA GLY A 56 12.48 -14.91 -1.72
C GLY A 56 12.26 -14.06 -2.97
N LEU A 57 11.65 -14.64 -4.02
CA LEU A 57 11.26 -13.90 -5.22
C LEU A 57 10.16 -12.87 -4.91
N SER A 58 9.18 -13.26 -4.11
CA SER A 58 8.08 -12.39 -3.66
C SER A 58 8.60 -11.19 -2.85
N CYS A 59 9.50 -11.40 -1.88
CA CYS A 59 10.17 -10.34 -1.13
C CYS A 59 11.02 -9.42 -2.03
N GLY A 60 11.73 -9.99 -3.01
CA GLY A 60 12.52 -9.24 -3.97
C GLY A 60 11.67 -8.33 -4.85
N VAL A 61 10.59 -8.85 -5.43
CA VAL A 61 9.63 -8.07 -6.21
C VAL A 61 8.93 -7.03 -5.33
N GLY A 62 8.49 -7.41 -4.14
CA GLY A 62 7.90 -6.52 -3.14
C GLY A 62 8.79 -5.34 -2.79
N SER A 63 10.09 -5.57 -2.65
CA SER A 63 11.07 -4.52 -2.40
C SER A 63 11.19 -3.53 -3.56
N LEU A 64 11.22 -4.05 -4.80
CA LEU A 64 11.26 -3.20 -6.00
C LEU A 64 9.99 -2.37 -6.14
N CYS A 65 8.81 -2.97 -5.95
CA CYS A 65 7.53 -2.26 -5.94
C CYS A 65 7.51 -1.18 -4.85
N SER A 66 7.90 -1.52 -3.63
CA SER A 66 7.94 -0.57 -2.50
C SER A 66 8.86 0.61 -2.75
N LEU A 67 10.07 0.39 -3.28
CA LEU A 67 10.97 1.48 -3.66
C LEU A 67 10.38 2.37 -4.76
N ALA A 68 9.73 1.78 -5.76
CA ALA A 68 9.06 2.53 -6.82
C ALA A 68 7.89 3.37 -6.27
N MET A 69 7.09 2.81 -5.34
CA MET A 69 6.01 3.53 -4.68
C MET A 69 6.50 4.69 -3.82
N VAL A 70 7.65 4.54 -3.13
CA VAL A 70 8.28 5.65 -2.41
C VAL A 70 8.61 6.81 -3.36
N VAL A 71 9.14 6.54 -4.56
CA VAL A 71 9.41 7.58 -5.55
C VAL A 71 8.12 8.29 -6.00
N VAL A 72 7.04 7.52 -6.24
CA VAL A 72 5.72 8.08 -6.58
C VAL A 72 5.20 8.99 -5.46
N TYR A 73 5.32 8.57 -4.21
CA TYR A 73 4.85 9.33 -3.06
C TYR A 73 5.69 10.58 -2.79
N LEU A 74 7.01 10.55 -3.01
CA LEU A 74 7.85 11.75 -2.96
C LEU A 74 7.41 12.78 -4.01
N TYR A 75 7.03 12.34 -5.21
CA TYR A 75 6.47 13.21 -6.23
C TYR A 75 5.14 13.85 -5.78
N TYR A 76 4.26 13.07 -5.15
CA TYR A 76 3.01 13.61 -4.59
C TYR A 76 3.24 14.59 -3.43
N ILE A 77 4.23 14.34 -2.58
CA ILE A 77 4.63 15.26 -1.51
C ILE A 77 5.10 16.59 -2.12
N ASP A 78 5.99 16.57 -3.11
CA ASP A 78 6.45 17.79 -3.80
C ASP A 78 5.28 18.57 -4.43
N PHE A 79 4.36 17.87 -5.09
CA PHE A 79 3.14 18.46 -5.64
C PHE A 79 2.30 19.18 -4.57
N HIS A 80 2.00 18.50 -3.46
CA HIS A 80 1.18 19.07 -2.39
C HIS A 80 1.91 20.16 -1.60
N TRP A 81 3.23 20.06 -1.47
CA TRP A 81 4.06 21.08 -0.86
C TRP A 81 3.99 22.39 -1.67
N LYS A 82 4.21 22.32 -3.00
CA LYS A 82 4.05 23.47 -3.91
C LYS A 82 2.63 24.05 -3.87
N CYS A 83 1.61 23.19 -3.79
CA CYS A 83 0.23 23.64 -3.67
C CYS A 83 -0.02 24.42 -2.37
N SER A 84 0.55 23.96 -1.24
CA SER A 84 0.40 24.63 0.05
C SER A 84 1.03 26.03 0.05
N GLN A 85 2.22 26.17 -0.55
CA GLN A 85 2.93 27.45 -0.66
C GLN A 85 2.12 28.45 -1.50
N ASN A 86 1.64 28.05 -2.68
CA ASN A 86 0.84 28.92 -3.55
C ASN A 86 -0.50 29.32 -2.92
N SER A 87 -1.13 28.44 -2.14
CA SER A 87 -2.36 28.77 -1.41
C SER A 87 -2.13 29.79 -0.29
N GLY A 88 -0.95 29.75 0.35
CA GLY A 88 -0.54 30.71 1.37
C GLY A 88 -0.28 32.10 0.82
N TYR A 89 0.36 32.22 -0.34
CA TYR A 89 0.59 33.52 -1.00
C TYR A 89 -0.72 34.24 -1.37
N CYS A 90 -1.72 33.50 -1.85
CA CYS A 90 -3.03 34.08 -2.19
C CYS A 90 -3.79 34.55 -0.94
N LEU A 91 -3.66 33.83 0.19
CA LEU A 91 -4.30 34.21 1.46
C LEU A 91 -3.62 35.42 2.13
N ILE A 92 -2.29 35.51 2.07
CA ILE A 92 -1.51 36.59 2.69
C ILE A 92 -1.69 37.92 1.94
N ASN A 93 -1.81 37.91 0.61
CA ASN A 93 -2.15 39.11 -0.15
C ASN A 93 -3.57 39.61 0.14
N ASN A 94 -4.52 38.71 0.42
CA ASN A 94 -5.89 39.08 0.79
C ASN A 94 -5.98 39.67 2.22
N ALA A 95 -5.08 39.28 3.13
CA ALA A 95 -5.02 39.84 4.48
C ALA A 95 -4.42 41.26 4.53
N ARG A 96 -3.75 41.71 3.45
CA ARG A 96 -3.15 43.05 3.36
C ARG A 96 -4.05 44.09 2.68
N LEU A 97 -5.23 43.70 2.18
CA LEU A 97 -6.21 44.61 1.59
C LEU A 97 -7.45 44.76 2.49
N THR A 98 -7.30 45.60 3.51
CA THR A 98 -8.41 46.45 3.96
C THR A 98 -8.28 47.78 3.22
N ARG A 99 -9.16 48.06 2.24
CA ARG A 99 -10.04 49.25 2.22
C ARG A 99 -10.98 49.33 1.00
N ASP A 100 -10.59 48.84 -0.18
CA ASP A 100 -11.40 49.04 -1.39
C ASP A 100 -11.82 47.70 -2.00
N GLY A 101 -13.11 47.39 -1.90
CA GLY A 101 -13.72 46.11 -2.25
C GLY A 101 -13.76 45.79 -3.74
N LEU A 102 -12.60 45.52 -4.35
CA LEU A 102 -12.52 44.91 -5.68
C LEU A 102 -11.36 43.91 -5.73
N LEU A 103 -11.66 42.64 -5.48
CA LEU A 103 -10.66 41.57 -5.43
C LEU A 103 -10.48 40.94 -6.82
N ASN A 104 -9.65 41.55 -7.66
CA ASN A 104 -9.10 40.88 -8.84
C ASN A 104 -7.75 40.27 -8.46
N CYS A 105 -7.71 38.95 -8.28
CA CYS A 105 -6.48 38.19 -8.47
C CYS A 105 -6.16 38.16 -9.98
N SER A 106 -5.81 39.30 -10.56
CA SER A 106 -5.23 39.40 -11.90
C SER A 106 -3.91 40.12 -11.74
N ASP A 107 -2.83 39.34 -11.76
CA ASP A 107 -1.49 39.86 -12.03
C ASP A 107 -0.78 38.88 -12.97
N ASP A 108 -0.23 39.45 -14.03
CA ASP A 108 0.25 38.85 -15.29
C ASP A 108 1.51 37.97 -15.17
N ASN A 109 1.80 37.45 -13.98
CA ASN A 109 2.77 36.38 -13.76
C ASN A 109 2.03 35.11 -13.38
N GLN A 110 1.56 34.40 -14.40
CA GLN A 110 0.95 33.08 -14.31
C GLN A 110 1.89 32.09 -13.62
N THR A 111 1.91 32.11 -12.29
CA THR A 111 2.51 31.07 -11.46
C THR A 111 1.56 29.88 -11.58
N ARG A 112 1.69 29.13 -12.69
CA ARG A 112 0.80 28.00 -13.02
C ARG A 112 0.60 27.18 -11.76
N ALA A 113 -0.66 27.00 -11.37
CA ALA A 113 -0.99 26.02 -10.34
C ALA A 113 -0.25 24.72 -10.68
N PRO A 114 0.43 24.08 -9.70
CA PRO A 114 1.16 22.86 -9.98
C PRO A 114 0.21 21.88 -10.67
N VAL A 115 0.59 21.38 -11.84
CA VAL A 115 -0.22 20.44 -12.61
C VAL A 115 0.12 19.05 -12.11
N CYS A 116 -0.88 18.32 -11.62
CA CYS A 116 -0.70 16.93 -11.21
C CYS A 116 -0.38 16.10 -12.46
N ASN A 117 0.79 15.46 -12.48
CA ASN A 117 1.18 14.62 -13.61
C ASN A 117 0.42 13.28 -13.54
N ARG A 118 -0.54 13.14 -14.46
CA ARG A 118 -1.41 11.97 -14.60
C ARG A 118 -0.65 10.66 -14.83
N HIS A 119 0.58 10.73 -15.36
CA HIS A 119 1.43 9.55 -15.55
C HIS A 119 1.71 8.83 -14.22
N PHE A 120 1.93 9.58 -13.14
CA PHE A 120 2.18 8.97 -11.82
C PHE A 120 0.97 8.25 -11.26
N VAL A 121 -0.26 8.64 -11.63
CA VAL A 121 -1.48 7.93 -11.23
C VAL A 121 -1.55 6.54 -11.87
N LEU A 122 -1.23 6.43 -13.16
CA LEU A 122 -1.20 5.15 -13.84
C LEU A 122 -0.05 4.27 -13.33
N VAL A 123 1.13 4.87 -13.11
CA VAL A 123 2.28 4.17 -12.54
C VAL A 123 1.97 3.62 -11.14
N GLU A 124 1.38 4.43 -10.26
CA GLU A 124 0.90 3.99 -8.94
C GLU A 124 -0.04 2.79 -9.08
N LEU A 125 -1.03 2.88 -9.97
CA LEU A 125 -2.03 1.83 -10.15
C LEU A 125 -1.43 0.51 -10.65
N VAL A 126 -0.49 0.59 -11.60
CA VAL A 126 0.19 -0.57 -12.16
C VAL A 126 1.10 -1.20 -11.11
N ILE A 127 1.89 -0.40 -10.38
CA ILE A 127 2.76 -0.92 -9.31
C ILE A 127 1.93 -1.54 -8.19
N SER A 128 0.83 -0.91 -7.77
CA SER A 128 -0.09 -1.48 -6.77
C SER A 128 -0.68 -2.83 -7.19
N ASN A 129 -0.96 -3.04 -8.48
CA ASN A 129 -1.38 -4.36 -8.98
C ASN A 129 -0.23 -5.37 -8.92
N PHE A 130 1.00 -4.98 -9.26
CA PHE A 130 2.16 -5.87 -9.14
C PHE A 130 2.48 -6.21 -7.67
N GLU A 131 2.40 -5.24 -6.77
CA GLU A 131 2.52 -5.42 -5.32
C GLU A 131 1.48 -6.43 -4.83
N LEU A 132 0.20 -6.25 -5.18
CA LEU A 132 -0.86 -7.20 -4.85
C LEU A 132 -0.54 -8.62 -5.31
N TYR A 133 -0.38 -8.84 -6.62
CA TYR A 133 -0.34 -10.19 -7.18
C TYR A 133 0.99 -10.93 -6.96
N LEU A 134 2.13 -10.22 -6.94
CA LEU A 134 3.44 -10.85 -6.87
C LEU A 134 4.04 -10.84 -5.47
N LYS A 135 3.48 -10.02 -4.57
CA LYS A 135 3.88 -9.97 -3.18
C LYS A 135 2.76 -10.46 -2.28
N ASP A 136 1.75 -9.64 -2.04
CA ASP A 136 0.78 -9.85 -0.96
C ASP A 136 -0.02 -11.15 -1.14
N ASP A 137 -0.46 -11.43 -2.38
CA ASP A 137 -1.22 -12.64 -2.72
C ASP A 137 -0.35 -13.89 -2.57
N ILE A 138 0.89 -13.87 -3.08
CA ILE A 138 1.82 -15.01 -2.97
C ILE A 138 2.10 -15.31 -1.50
N GLN A 139 2.40 -14.29 -0.72
CA GLN A 139 2.66 -14.40 0.71
C GLN A 139 1.43 -14.94 1.47
N SER A 140 0.23 -14.46 1.15
CA SER A 140 -1.03 -14.94 1.75
C SER A 140 -1.34 -16.39 1.40
N VAL A 141 -1.12 -16.79 0.14
CA VAL A 141 -1.28 -18.18 -0.31
C VAL A 141 -0.30 -19.10 0.39
N LEU A 142 0.97 -18.69 0.51
CA LEU A 142 1.98 -19.47 1.23
C LEU A 142 1.60 -19.66 2.70
N LEU A 143 1.04 -18.64 3.34
CA LEU A 143 0.58 -18.70 4.73
C LEU A 143 -0.51 -19.76 4.91
N ILE A 144 -1.53 -19.74 4.05
CA ILE A 144 -2.63 -20.72 4.07
C ILE A 144 -2.14 -22.12 3.70
N TYR A 145 -1.25 -22.23 2.72
CA TYR A 145 -0.64 -23.50 2.34
C TYR A 145 0.10 -24.12 3.52
N MET A 146 0.95 -23.36 4.21
CA MET A 146 1.71 -23.84 5.36
C MET A 146 0.81 -24.20 6.54
N TYR A 147 -0.27 -23.46 6.76
CA TYR A 147 -1.30 -23.81 7.74
C TYR A 147 -1.94 -25.17 7.45
N GLY A 148 -2.38 -25.40 6.21
CA GLY A 148 -2.98 -26.66 5.79
C GLY A 148 -2.02 -27.86 5.82
N VAL A 149 -0.71 -27.61 5.64
CA VAL A 149 0.33 -28.64 5.84
C VAL A 149 0.45 -28.98 7.32
N SER A 150 0.50 -27.97 8.21
CA SER A 150 0.62 -28.19 9.65
C SER A 150 -0.56 -28.97 10.23
N GLN A 151 -1.80 -28.68 9.81
CA GLN A 151 -2.97 -29.44 10.29
C GLN A 151 -2.94 -30.94 9.93
N LYS A 152 -2.22 -31.32 8.87
CA LYS A 152 -2.16 -32.73 8.42
C LYS A 152 -1.16 -33.56 9.20
N ASP A 153 -0.27 -32.94 9.97
CA ASP A 153 0.70 -33.63 10.80
C ASP A 153 0.26 -33.60 12.27
N PRO A 154 -0.33 -34.69 12.81
CA PRO A 154 -0.84 -34.76 14.18
C PRO A 154 0.25 -34.69 15.25
N SER A 155 1.53 -34.76 14.85
CA SER A 155 2.71 -34.59 15.70
C SER A 155 3.16 -33.13 15.79
N SER A 156 2.71 -32.27 14.87
CA SER A 156 3.00 -30.85 14.88
C SER A 156 1.92 -30.14 15.68
N VAL A 157 2.19 -29.89 16.96
CA VAL A 157 1.43 -28.87 17.69
C VAL A 157 1.68 -27.58 16.92
N ILE A 158 0.61 -26.98 16.38
CA ILE A 158 0.67 -25.61 15.86
C ILE A 158 1.00 -24.73 17.07
N GLN A 159 2.29 -24.50 17.32
CA GLN A 159 2.69 -23.36 18.12
C GLN A 159 2.42 -22.17 17.22
N LEU A 160 1.22 -21.63 17.35
CA LEU A 160 0.82 -20.41 16.72
C LEU A 160 1.76 -19.32 17.22
N ASP A 161 2.82 -19.08 16.46
CA ASP A 161 3.81 -18.08 16.82
C ASP A 161 3.18 -16.71 16.61
N TRP A 162 3.47 -15.78 17.52
CA TRP A 162 3.05 -14.38 17.43
C TRP A 162 3.41 -13.77 16.07
N ARG A 163 4.48 -14.28 15.43
CA ARG A 163 4.91 -13.91 14.08
C ARG A 163 3.89 -14.25 13.00
N GLY A 164 3.25 -15.42 13.05
CA GLY A 164 2.20 -15.79 12.10
C GLY A 164 0.97 -14.90 12.23
N ILE A 165 0.60 -14.54 13.46
CA ILE A 165 -0.47 -13.55 13.73
C ILE A 165 -0.07 -12.18 13.16
N LEU A 166 1.14 -11.72 13.46
CA LEU A 166 1.66 -10.44 12.98
C LEU A 166 1.65 -10.40 11.44
N PHE A 167 2.12 -11.46 10.79
CA PHE A 167 2.13 -11.59 9.34
C PHE A 167 0.72 -11.54 8.74
N ALA A 168 -0.25 -12.23 9.34
CA ALA A 168 -1.65 -12.17 8.92
C ALA A 168 -2.25 -10.78 9.08
N VAL A 169 -2.00 -10.11 10.22
CA VAL A 169 -2.45 -8.73 10.45
C VAL A 169 -1.82 -7.77 9.43
N CYS A 170 -0.53 -7.91 9.14
CA CYS A 170 0.16 -7.15 8.10
C CYS A 170 -0.49 -7.38 6.73
N SER A 171 -0.78 -8.63 6.36
CA SER A 171 -1.47 -8.95 5.10
C SER A 171 -2.87 -8.33 5.02
N ILE A 172 -3.65 -8.35 6.11
CA ILE A 172 -4.98 -7.69 6.15
C ILE A 172 -4.83 -6.19 5.91
N VAL A 173 -3.87 -5.54 6.60
CA VAL A 173 -3.62 -4.10 6.45
C VAL A 173 -3.14 -3.75 5.04
N ALA A 174 -2.28 -4.58 4.45
CA ALA A 174 -1.78 -4.43 3.08
C ALA A 174 -2.93 -4.48 2.06
N ASN A 175 -3.76 -5.52 2.15
CA ASN A 175 -4.92 -5.66 1.29
C ASN A 175 -5.91 -4.51 1.49
N LEU A 176 -6.21 -4.10 2.72
CA LEU A 176 -7.10 -2.96 2.98
C LEU A 176 -6.56 -1.66 2.37
N LYS A 177 -5.25 -1.39 2.50
CA LYS A 177 -4.57 -0.25 1.86
C LYS A 177 -4.78 -0.28 0.34
N LEU A 178 -4.57 -1.43 -0.29
CA LEU A 178 -4.72 -1.60 -1.74
C LEU A 178 -6.18 -1.44 -2.18
N CYS A 179 -7.14 -2.01 -1.45
CA CYS A 179 -8.57 -1.83 -1.70
C CYS A 179 -8.96 -0.35 -1.68
N VAL A 180 -8.52 0.39 -0.65
CA VAL A 180 -8.76 1.85 -0.54
C VAL A 180 -8.09 2.58 -1.70
N CYS A 181 -6.85 2.21 -2.07
CA CYS A 181 -6.16 2.77 -3.22
C CYS A 181 -6.98 2.57 -4.51
N PHE A 182 -7.35 1.34 -4.87
CA PHE A 182 -8.10 1.09 -6.10
C PHE A 182 -9.47 1.76 -6.11
N THR A 183 -10.18 1.76 -4.98
CA THR A 183 -11.48 2.42 -4.81
C THR A 183 -11.37 3.93 -5.07
N THR A 184 -10.41 4.59 -4.42
CA THR A 184 -10.23 6.04 -4.57
C THR A 184 -9.89 6.42 -6.02
N LYS A 185 -9.04 5.63 -6.69
CA LYS A 185 -8.67 5.81 -8.11
C LYS A 185 -9.81 5.54 -9.08
N LEU A 186 -10.66 4.55 -8.79
CA LEU A 186 -11.80 4.21 -9.61
C LEU A 186 -12.79 5.38 -9.67
N PHE A 187 -13.16 5.91 -8.50
CA PHE A 187 -14.09 7.04 -8.38
C PHE A 187 -13.45 8.41 -8.70
N GLY A 188 -12.13 8.46 -8.88
CA GLY A 188 -11.41 9.69 -9.22
C GLY A 188 -11.51 10.75 -8.14
N LEU A 189 -11.39 10.33 -6.88
CA LEU A 189 -11.54 11.20 -5.70
C LEU A 189 -10.36 12.15 -5.50
N GLY A 190 -9.24 11.91 -6.18
CA GLY A 190 -8.01 12.71 -6.14
C GLY A 190 -7.81 13.63 -7.35
N SER A 191 -6.97 14.65 -7.14
CA SER A 191 -6.58 15.58 -8.20
C SER A 191 -5.74 14.87 -9.27
N GLY A 192 -6.16 14.94 -10.54
CA GLY A 192 -5.49 14.28 -11.65
C GLY A 192 -5.98 12.85 -11.96
N GLU A 193 -6.94 12.31 -11.20
CA GLU A 193 -7.43 10.93 -11.37
C GLU A 193 -8.53 10.76 -12.45
N LYS A 194 -9.02 11.89 -12.98
CA LYS A 194 -9.86 11.93 -14.18
C LYS A 194 -8.94 11.85 -15.41
N MET A 195 -8.76 10.63 -15.93
CA MET A 195 -7.92 10.32 -17.08
C MET A 195 -8.76 9.78 -18.25
N PRO A 196 -9.28 10.65 -19.14
CA PRO A 196 -10.10 10.19 -20.27
C PRO A 196 -9.31 9.35 -21.29
N GLU A 197 -8.02 9.61 -21.47
CA GLU A 197 -7.18 8.93 -22.48
C GLU A 197 -6.82 7.48 -22.12
N CYS A 198 -6.91 7.10 -20.84
CA CYS A 198 -6.58 5.75 -20.36
C CYS A 198 -7.69 5.17 -19.48
N GLU A 199 -8.93 5.61 -19.70
CA GLU A 199 -10.04 5.32 -18.81
C GLU A 199 -10.32 3.82 -18.73
N SER A 200 -10.29 3.10 -19.85
CA SER A 200 -10.50 1.64 -19.87
C SER A 200 -9.43 0.88 -19.10
N THR A 201 -8.15 1.19 -19.32
CA THR A 201 -7.03 0.57 -18.59
C THR A 201 -7.11 0.86 -17.10
N LYS A 202 -7.39 2.11 -16.72
CA LYS A 202 -7.58 2.51 -15.33
C LYS A 202 -8.69 1.68 -14.67
N HIS A 203 -9.87 1.62 -15.29
CA HIS A 203 -11.00 0.86 -14.75
C HIS A 203 -10.67 -0.62 -14.62
N CYS A 204 -10.03 -1.21 -15.64
CA CYS A 204 -9.59 -2.60 -15.62
C CYS A 204 -8.66 -2.87 -14.43
N CYS A 205 -7.56 -2.12 -14.30
CA CYS A 205 -6.61 -2.27 -13.20
C CYS A 205 -7.23 -2.02 -11.82
N CYS A 206 -8.15 -1.07 -11.70
CA CYS A 206 -8.89 -0.85 -10.45
C CYS A 206 -9.81 -2.04 -10.11
N LEU A 207 -10.56 -2.57 -11.08
CA LEU A 207 -11.50 -3.68 -10.83
C LEU A 207 -10.76 -4.97 -10.47
N PHE A 208 -9.76 -5.34 -11.26
CA PHE A 208 -8.95 -6.53 -10.98
C PHE A 208 -8.25 -6.40 -9.62
N GLY A 209 -7.62 -5.25 -9.37
CA GLY A 209 -6.96 -4.97 -8.10
C GLY A 209 -7.91 -5.04 -6.89
N MET A 210 -9.12 -4.45 -6.98
CA MET A 210 -10.11 -4.54 -5.91
C MET A 210 -10.57 -5.98 -5.66
N ILE A 211 -10.87 -6.73 -6.73
CA ILE A 211 -11.33 -8.12 -6.60
C ILE A 211 -10.25 -8.96 -5.92
N GLY A 212 -9.00 -8.85 -6.37
CA GLY A 212 -7.87 -9.57 -5.76
C GLY A 212 -7.73 -9.21 -4.29
N SER A 213 -7.62 -7.90 -4.00
CA SER A 213 -7.47 -7.38 -2.65
C SER A 213 -8.56 -7.86 -1.68
N ILE A 214 -9.83 -7.84 -2.08
CA ILE A 214 -10.94 -8.33 -1.25
C ILE A 214 -10.83 -9.86 -1.01
N ILE A 215 -10.52 -10.63 -2.04
CA ILE A 215 -10.40 -12.09 -1.92
C ILE A 215 -9.28 -12.44 -0.93
N PHE A 216 -8.10 -11.84 -1.08
CA PHE A 216 -6.96 -12.13 -0.23
C PHE A 216 -7.07 -11.55 1.19
N GLU A 217 -7.80 -10.43 1.35
CA GLU A 217 -8.21 -9.94 2.67
C GLU A 217 -9.09 -10.95 3.39
N ILE A 218 -10.16 -11.46 2.74
CA ILE A 218 -11.06 -12.47 3.32
C ILE A 218 -10.29 -13.74 3.69
N LEU A 219 -9.39 -14.19 2.81
CA LEU A 219 -8.55 -15.36 3.06
C LEU A 219 -7.62 -15.17 4.28
N SER A 220 -7.03 -13.97 4.41
CA SER A 220 -6.15 -13.64 5.54
C SER A 220 -6.92 -13.51 6.85
N ILE A 221 -8.13 -12.93 6.82
CA ILE A 221 -9.05 -12.89 7.97
C ILE A 221 -9.46 -14.30 8.38
N LEU A 222 -9.81 -15.16 7.42
CA LEU A 222 -10.20 -16.54 7.68
C LEU A 222 -9.04 -17.32 8.33
N TYR A 223 -7.83 -17.19 7.80
CA TYR A 223 -6.63 -17.77 8.41
C TYR A 223 -6.46 -17.29 9.86
N LEU A 224 -6.53 -15.98 10.09
CA LEU A 224 -6.36 -15.41 11.43
C LEU A 224 -7.45 -15.89 12.40
N ALA A 225 -8.70 -16.01 11.95
CA ALA A 225 -9.81 -16.50 12.76
C ALA A 225 -9.61 -17.97 13.17
N LEU A 226 -9.19 -18.82 12.22
CA LEU A 226 -8.89 -20.24 12.49
C LEU A 226 -7.68 -20.39 13.42
N ALA A 227 -6.61 -19.63 13.16
CA ALA A 227 -5.43 -19.58 13.99
C ALA A 227 -5.79 -19.21 15.46
N LEU A 228 -6.59 -18.17 15.66
CA LEU A 228 -7.02 -17.74 16.98
C LEU A 228 -7.97 -18.74 17.66
N SER A 229 -8.84 -19.43 16.91
CA SER A 229 -9.72 -20.44 17.50
C SER A 229 -8.94 -21.62 18.06
N ASP A 230 -7.89 -22.04 17.36
CA ASP A 230 -7.04 -23.14 17.80
C ASP A 230 -6.24 -22.74 19.06
N LEU A 231 -5.77 -21.49 19.14
CA LEU A 231 -5.09 -20.97 20.33
C LEU A 231 -5.99 -20.85 21.57
N LEU A 232 -7.27 -20.53 21.39
CA LEU A 232 -8.23 -20.41 22.50
C LEU A 232 -8.74 -21.77 23.01
N THR A 233 -8.54 -22.83 22.23
CA THR A 233 -9.01 -24.19 22.57
C THR A 233 -7.89 -25.12 23.05
N SER A 234 -6.62 -24.70 22.93
CA SER A 234 -5.43 -25.37 23.49
C SER A 234 -5.15 -24.95 24.93
#